data_AF-A0A1V5QN68-F1
#
_entry.id   AF-A0A1V5QN68-F1
#
_cell.length_a   1.000
_cell.length_b   1.000
_cell.length_c   1.000
_cell.angle_alpha   90.00
_cell.angle_beta   90.00
_cell.angle_gamma   90.00
#
_symmetry.space_group_name_H-M   'P 1'
#
loop_
_entity.id
_entity.type
_entity.pdbx_description
1 polymer ?
#
loop_
_entity_poly.entity_id
_entity_poly.type
_entity_poly.pdbx_seq_one_letter_code
_entity_poly.pdbx_strand_id
1 'polypeptide(L)'
;MDSKIEQNNKLMEESDSTEMVEESKLPFPRATITNLIRDNISSGKQIKGSVKDEMNLWVDGLIKKIVGKMNSQPYTFVNYQMLCDSVAPYEDLQEINKQREELLKKIESIREECDSVVNSINADSKAKALSLKLEGDKLPLPKATITNKIRTYLGNDKTIKGPVKRGLNVWLGRMIKRVSNKMDSYPYPYIDRSMFKEAIEPYEAVSEIELEKERIIQQMESMKISCDLLKMEIERKFKL
;
A
#
# COMPACT_ATOMS: atom_id res chain seq x y z
N MET A 1 -9.15 -45.52 -21.59
CA MET A 1 -8.03 -44.55 -21.71
C MET A 1 -7.07 -44.66 -20.53
N ASP A 2 -7.43 -45.43 -19.50
CA ASP A 2 -6.71 -45.56 -18.22
C ASP A 2 -5.41 -46.39 -18.32
N SER A 3 -5.36 -47.37 -19.23
CA SER A 3 -4.17 -48.20 -19.44
C SER A 3 -2.97 -47.45 -20.04
N LYS A 4 -3.20 -46.34 -20.79
CA LYS A 4 -2.12 -45.52 -21.35
C LYS A 4 -1.53 -44.53 -20.33
N ILE A 5 -2.31 -44.13 -19.32
CA ILE A 5 -1.85 -43.23 -18.25
C ILE A 5 -0.99 -44.02 -17.25
N GLU A 6 -1.36 -45.27 -16.95
CA GLU A 6 -0.52 -46.17 -16.13
C GLU A 6 0.78 -46.58 -16.84
N GLN A 7 0.75 -46.84 -18.15
CA GLN A 7 1.97 -47.17 -18.91
C GLN A 7 2.91 -45.96 -19.07
N ASN A 8 2.39 -44.74 -19.24
CA ASN A 8 3.23 -43.53 -19.26
C ASN A 8 3.86 -43.21 -17.89
N ASN A 9 3.18 -43.54 -16.78
CA ASN A 9 3.76 -43.38 -15.45
C ASN A 9 4.88 -44.39 -15.17
N LYS A 10 4.87 -45.58 -15.80
CA LYS A 10 5.90 -46.62 -15.61
C LYS A 10 7.16 -46.41 -16.46
N LEU A 11 7.06 -45.66 -17.56
CA LEU A 11 8.14 -45.46 -18.53
C LEU A 11 8.98 -44.18 -18.30
N MET A 12 8.63 -43.34 -17.32
CA MET A 12 9.34 -42.09 -17.00
C MET A 12 9.87 -42.01 -15.56
N GLU A 13 9.92 -43.15 -14.84
CA GLU A 13 10.59 -43.23 -13.52
C GLU A 13 12.14 -43.26 -13.62
N GLU A 14 12.72 -43.37 -14.82
CA GLU A 14 14.16 -43.59 -15.01
C GLU A 14 15.06 -42.35 -15.10
N SER A 15 14.59 -41.13 -14.79
CA SER A 15 15.42 -39.92 -14.91
C SER A 15 15.54 -39.05 -13.64
N ASP A 16 15.38 -39.61 -12.44
CA ASP A 16 15.73 -38.91 -11.20
C ASP A 16 17.00 -39.55 -10.64
N SER A 17 18.16 -39.00 -11.02
CA SER A 17 19.49 -39.43 -10.60
C SER A 17 19.82 -39.09 -9.13
N THR A 18 18.80 -39.15 -8.26
CA THR A 18 18.95 -38.96 -6.81
C THR A 18 18.71 -40.32 -6.17
N GLU A 19 19.72 -40.89 -5.51
CA GLU A 19 19.58 -42.16 -4.80
C GLU A 19 18.41 -42.05 -3.80
N MET A 20 17.35 -42.82 -4.07
CA MET A 20 16.21 -42.91 -3.16
C MET A 20 16.61 -43.70 -1.92
N VAL A 21 16.08 -43.29 -0.77
CA VAL A 21 16.33 -44.03 0.48
C VAL A 21 15.60 -45.36 0.39
N GLU A 22 16.24 -46.45 0.85
CA GLU A 22 15.57 -47.75 0.92
C GLU A 22 14.32 -47.65 1.81
N GLU A 23 13.20 -48.21 1.34
CA GLU A 23 11.89 -48.15 2.04
C GLU A 23 11.99 -48.66 3.49
N SER A 24 12.84 -49.67 3.73
CA SER A 24 13.09 -50.25 5.06
C SER A 24 13.78 -49.30 6.04
N LYS A 25 14.43 -48.24 5.55
CA LYS A 25 15.11 -47.22 6.35
C LYS A 25 14.22 -46.01 6.64
N LEU A 26 13.03 -45.93 6.05
CA LEU A 26 12.10 -44.84 6.28
C LEU A 26 11.29 -45.04 7.58
N PRO A 27 11.14 -44.01 8.41
CA PRO A 27 10.33 -44.06 9.64
C PRO A 27 8.85 -44.39 9.40
N PHE A 28 8.30 -43.95 8.25
CA PHE A 28 6.91 -44.17 7.86
C PHE A 28 6.81 -44.85 6.49
N PRO A 29 5.72 -45.56 6.18
CA PRO A 29 5.47 -46.07 4.84
C PRO A 29 5.41 -44.91 3.82
N ARG A 30 6.16 -45.00 2.72
CA ARG A 30 6.24 -43.94 1.70
C ARG A 30 4.87 -43.65 1.07
N ALA A 31 4.03 -44.67 0.92
CA ALA A 31 2.67 -44.52 0.41
C ALA A 31 1.82 -43.59 1.30
N THR A 32 1.93 -43.71 2.62
CA THR A 32 1.18 -42.88 3.58
C THR A 32 1.57 -41.41 3.45
N ILE A 33 2.88 -41.12 3.43
CA ILE A 33 3.38 -39.74 3.23
C ILE A 33 2.95 -39.21 1.86
N THR A 34 3.03 -40.04 0.82
CA THR A 34 2.64 -39.65 -0.54
C THR A 34 1.17 -39.25 -0.61
N ASN A 35 0.27 -40.02 0.03
CA ASN A 35 -1.16 -39.74 0.04
C ASN A 35 -1.47 -38.44 0.80
N LEU A 36 -0.87 -38.24 1.98
CA LEU A 36 -1.04 -37.00 2.75
C LEU A 36 -0.57 -35.75 1.98
N ILE A 37 0.55 -35.85 1.24
CA ILE A 37 0.98 -34.75 0.36
C ILE A 37 -0.04 -34.58 -0.78
N ARG A 38 -0.49 -35.67 -1.40
CA ARG A 38 -1.41 -35.64 -2.55
C ARG A 38 -2.73 -34.96 -2.22
N ASP A 39 -3.26 -35.16 -1.01
CA ASP A 39 -4.49 -34.54 -0.53
C ASP A 39 -4.38 -33.00 -0.43
N ASN A 40 -3.16 -32.46 -0.38
CA ASN A 40 -2.88 -31.04 -0.14
C ASN A 40 -2.16 -30.34 -1.33
N ILE A 41 -1.99 -31.02 -2.47
CA ILE A 41 -1.41 -30.42 -3.68
C ILE A 41 -2.31 -30.59 -4.90
N SER A 42 -2.22 -29.67 -5.86
CA SER A 42 -3.01 -29.72 -7.10
C SER A 42 -2.76 -31.00 -7.90
N SER A 43 -3.83 -31.62 -8.41
CA SER A 43 -3.84 -32.93 -9.09
C SER A 43 -2.88 -33.08 -10.29
N GLY A 44 -2.47 -31.97 -10.92
CA GLY A 44 -1.52 -31.98 -12.05
C GLY A 44 -0.04 -31.99 -11.67
N LYS A 45 0.33 -31.92 -10.38
CA LYS A 45 1.74 -31.86 -9.94
C LYS A 45 2.29 -33.26 -9.65
N GLN A 46 3.47 -33.59 -10.19
CA GLN A 46 4.21 -34.81 -9.84
C GLN A 46 5.05 -34.58 -8.58
N ILE A 47 5.10 -35.58 -7.69
CA ILE A 47 5.92 -35.56 -6.47
C ILE A 47 7.13 -36.44 -6.71
N LYS A 48 8.33 -35.86 -6.68
CA LYS A 48 9.60 -36.60 -6.81
C LYS A 48 9.84 -37.56 -5.64
N GLY A 49 10.59 -38.64 -5.89
CA GLY A 49 10.94 -39.64 -4.87
C GLY A 49 11.68 -39.01 -3.69
N SER A 50 12.68 -38.18 -3.98
CA SER A 50 13.47 -37.45 -2.98
C SER A 50 12.62 -36.58 -2.05
N VAL A 51 11.60 -35.88 -2.57
CA VAL A 51 10.69 -35.05 -1.76
C VAL A 51 9.85 -35.89 -0.80
N LYS A 52 9.42 -37.09 -1.22
CA LYS A 52 8.68 -38.02 -0.35
C LYS A 52 9.56 -38.50 0.79
N ASP A 53 10.82 -38.83 0.48
CA ASP A 53 11.80 -39.33 1.45
C ASP A 53 12.20 -38.23 2.44
N GLU A 54 12.46 -37.02 1.94
CA GLU A 54 12.80 -35.86 2.77
C GLU A 54 11.65 -35.47 3.70
N MET A 55 10.41 -35.45 3.20
CA MET A 55 9.22 -35.23 4.04
C MET A 55 9.09 -36.29 5.13
N ASN A 56 9.34 -37.56 4.80
CA ASN A 56 9.26 -38.69 5.74
C ASN A 56 10.27 -38.52 6.90
N LEU A 57 11.53 -38.23 6.56
CA LEU A 57 12.58 -37.97 7.53
C LEU A 57 12.35 -36.69 8.34
N TRP A 58 11.82 -35.64 7.70
CA TRP A 58 11.50 -34.38 8.37
C TRP A 58 10.41 -34.56 9.43
N VAL A 59 9.35 -35.30 9.13
CA VAL A 59 8.27 -35.61 10.10
C VAL A 59 8.80 -36.39 11.30
N ASP A 60 9.68 -37.38 11.08
CA ASP A 60 10.34 -38.10 12.17
C ASP A 60 11.22 -37.17 13.03
N GLY A 61 11.97 -36.28 12.40
CA GLY A 61 12.73 -35.23 13.09
C GLY A 61 11.84 -34.29 13.92
N LEU A 62 10.67 -33.94 13.42
CA LEU A 62 9.70 -33.11 14.13
C LEU A 62 9.13 -33.84 15.36
N ILE A 63 8.77 -35.13 15.21
CA ILE A 63 8.32 -35.97 16.33
C ILE A 63 9.39 -36.05 17.41
N LYS A 64 10.66 -36.28 17.04
CA LYS A 64 11.78 -36.30 17.99
C LYS A 64 11.89 -34.99 18.79
N LYS A 65 11.68 -33.84 18.16
CA LYS A 65 11.70 -32.53 18.84
C LYS A 65 10.52 -32.37 19.80
N ILE A 66 9.30 -32.71 19.35
CA ILE A 66 8.08 -32.63 20.17
C ILE A 66 8.20 -33.56 21.38
N VAL A 67 8.59 -34.82 21.17
CA VAL A 67 8.81 -35.79 22.23
C VAL A 67 9.93 -35.37 23.16
N GLY A 68 11.04 -34.83 22.65
CA GLY A 68 12.13 -34.30 23.46
C GLY A 68 11.66 -33.19 24.42
N LYS A 69 10.79 -32.29 23.95
CA LYS A 69 10.21 -31.22 24.77
C LYS A 69 9.19 -31.74 25.79
N MET A 70 8.39 -32.75 25.45
CA MET A 70 7.52 -33.42 26.41
C MET A 70 8.33 -34.12 27.51
N ASN A 71 9.43 -34.77 27.13
CA ASN A 71 10.30 -35.51 28.03
C ASN A 71 11.18 -34.61 28.92
N SER A 72 11.36 -33.33 28.59
CA SER A 72 12.11 -32.40 29.42
C SER A 72 11.33 -31.89 30.64
N GLN A 73 10.05 -32.25 30.77
CA GLN A 73 9.22 -31.89 31.91
C GLN A 73 9.48 -32.84 33.10
N PRO A 74 9.44 -32.35 34.36
CA PRO A 74 9.84 -33.12 35.54
C PRO A 74 8.75 -34.08 36.05
N TYR A 75 8.02 -34.73 35.15
CA TYR A 75 6.91 -35.63 35.47
C TYR A 75 7.14 -37.03 34.90
N THR A 76 6.67 -38.05 35.62
CA THR A 76 6.85 -39.45 35.24
C THR A 76 5.93 -39.91 34.11
N PHE A 77 4.85 -39.17 33.85
CA PHE A 77 3.89 -39.46 32.78
C PHE A 77 3.75 -38.26 31.84
N VAL A 78 3.73 -38.54 30.54
CA VAL A 78 3.40 -37.56 29.50
C VAL A 78 1.88 -37.48 29.38
N ASN A 79 1.32 -36.27 29.44
CA ASN A 79 -0.11 -36.03 29.31
C ASN A 79 -0.44 -35.18 28.07
N TYR A 80 -1.74 -35.03 27.77
CA TYR A 80 -2.19 -34.30 26.59
C TYR A 80 -1.82 -32.81 26.61
N GLN A 81 -1.81 -32.17 27.79
CA GLN A 81 -1.40 -30.77 27.91
C GLN A 81 0.07 -30.57 27.51
N MET A 82 0.95 -31.52 27.87
CA MET A 82 2.36 -31.48 27.44
C MET A 82 2.51 -31.59 25.92
N LEU A 83 1.63 -32.34 25.25
CA LEU A 83 1.57 -32.37 23.79
C LEU A 83 1.15 -31.01 23.25
N CYS A 84 0.06 -30.44 23.75
CA CYS A 84 -0.41 -29.10 23.37
C CYS A 84 0.70 -28.06 23.50
N ASP A 85 1.37 -28.00 24.65
CA ASP A 85 2.47 -27.06 24.90
C ASP A 85 3.68 -27.30 23.98
N SER A 86 3.88 -28.55 23.55
CA SER A 86 4.99 -28.93 22.68
C SER A 86 4.73 -28.63 21.21
N VAL A 87 3.47 -28.71 20.76
CA VAL A 87 3.07 -28.42 19.38
C VAL A 87 2.72 -26.94 19.14
N ALA A 88 2.32 -26.21 20.19
CA ALA A 88 1.91 -24.80 20.11
C ALA A 88 2.86 -23.91 19.26
N PRO A 89 4.20 -23.96 19.42
CA PRO A 89 5.10 -23.11 18.62
C PRO A 89 5.02 -23.35 17.10
N TYR A 90 4.54 -24.52 16.66
CA TYR A 90 4.40 -24.87 15.24
C TYR A 90 3.04 -24.47 14.68
N GLU A 91 1.98 -24.51 15.50
CA GLU A 91 0.66 -23.94 15.16
C GLU A 91 0.72 -22.41 15.13
N ASP A 92 1.39 -21.81 16.12
CA ASP A 92 1.65 -20.38 16.18
C ASP A 92 2.40 -19.89 14.93
N LEU A 93 3.23 -20.73 14.31
CA LEU A 93 3.98 -20.39 13.10
C LEU A 93 3.08 -20.07 11.89
N GLN A 94 1.99 -20.83 11.73
CA GLN A 94 1.01 -20.60 10.65
C GLN A 94 0.22 -19.32 10.92
N GLU A 95 -0.20 -19.10 12.17
CA GLU A 95 -0.87 -17.87 12.57
C GLU A 95 0.06 -16.64 12.45
N ILE A 96 1.34 -16.78 12.76
CA ILE A 96 2.36 -15.73 12.57
C ILE A 96 2.50 -15.38 11.08
N ASN A 97 2.52 -16.37 10.19
CA ASN A 97 2.58 -16.12 8.74
C ASN A 97 1.32 -15.41 8.22
N LYS A 98 0.14 -15.82 8.69
CA LYS A 98 -1.12 -15.16 8.35
C LYS A 98 -1.15 -13.71 8.86
N GLN A 99 -0.77 -13.49 10.13
CA GLN A 99 -0.66 -12.15 10.71
C GLN A 99 0.35 -11.29 9.97
N ARG A 100 1.49 -11.86 9.53
CA ARG A 100 2.48 -11.20 8.68
C ARG A 100 1.86 -10.72 7.37
N GLU A 101 1.14 -11.58 6.66
CA GLU A 101 0.48 -11.19 5.39
C GLU A 101 -0.56 -10.08 5.60
N GLU A 102 -1.35 -10.17 6.66
CA GLU A 102 -2.34 -9.14 7.01
C GLU A 102 -1.67 -7.80 7.36
N LEU A 103 -0.55 -7.82 8.10
CA LEU A 103 0.22 -6.62 8.42
C LEU A 103 0.81 -5.98 7.16
N LEU A 104 1.38 -6.76 6.25
CA LEU A 104 1.91 -6.27 4.98
C LEU A 104 0.82 -5.59 4.14
N LYS A 105 -0.37 -6.20 4.05
CA LYS A 105 -1.52 -5.59 3.35
C LYS A 105 -1.92 -4.25 3.95
N LYS A 106 -1.97 -4.15 5.28
CA LYS A 106 -2.32 -2.89 5.97
C LYS A 106 -1.28 -1.80 5.74
N ILE A 107 0.01 -2.12 5.81
CA ILE A 107 1.09 -1.16 5.55
C ILE A 107 1.06 -0.65 4.11
N GLU A 108 0.80 -1.53 3.14
CA GLU A 108 0.67 -1.11 1.74
C GLU A 108 -0.56 -0.20 1.54
N SER A 109 -1.70 -0.51 2.17
CA SER A 109 -2.89 0.35 2.13
C SER A 109 -2.60 1.76 2.64
N ILE A 110 -1.89 1.89 3.78
CA ILE A 110 -1.52 3.20 4.35
C ILE A 110 -0.60 3.96 3.39
N ARG A 111 0.35 3.28 2.76
CA ARG A 111 1.26 3.85 1.78
C ARG A 111 0.51 4.39 0.56
N GLU A 112 -0.41 3.61 0.02
CA GLU A 112 -1.28 4.00 -1.11
C GLU A 112 -2.21 5.16 -0.76
N GLU A 113 -2.74 5.20 0.47
CA GLU A 113 -3.53 6.31 0.98
C GLU A 113 -2.70 7.61 1.05
N CYS A 114 -1.45 7.54 1.51
CA CYS A 114 -0.53 8.68 1.51
C CYS A 114 -0.30 9.21 0.08
N ASP A 115 -0.09 8.31 -0.89
CA ASP A 115 0.03 8.67 -2.31
C ASP A 115 -1.24 9.34 -2.86
N SER A 116 -2.41 8.82 -2.49
CA SER A 116 -3.70 9.39 -2.87
C SER A 116 -3.88 10.82 -2.34
N VAL A 117 -3.47 11.07 -1.09
CA VAL A 117 -3.52 12.42 -0.48
C VAL A 117 -2.61 13.39 -1.23
N VAL A 118 -1.35 13.01 -1.48
CA VAL A 118 -0.40 13.85 -2.25
C VAL A 118 -0.93 14.15 -3.64
N ASN A 119 -1.44 13.14 -4.34
CA ASN A 119 -2.02 13.30 -5.67
C ASN A 119 -3.26 14.21 -5.66
N SER A 120 -4.12 14.10 -4.64
CA SER A 120 -5.31 14.93 -4.50
C SER A 120 -4.96 16.40 -4.25
N ILE A 121 -3.99 16.67 -3.39
CA ILE A 121 -3.47 18.02 -3.11
C ILE A 121 -2.92 18.67 -4.39
N ASN A 122 -2.16 17.90 -5.18
CA ASN A 122 -1.57 18.37 -6.44
C ASN A 122 -2.61 18.55 -7.56
N ALA A 123 -3.54 17.62 -7.69
CA ALA A 123 -4.58 17.64 -8.70
C ALA A 123 -5.57 18.80 -8.48
N ASP A 124 -6.01 19.06 -7.25
CA ASP A 124 -6.91 20.17 -6.92
C ASP A 124 -6.31 21.53 -7.29
N SER A 125 -5.02 21.72 -6.97
CA SER A 125 -4.27 22.93 -7.33
C SER A 125 -4.23 23.17 -8.85
N LYS A 126 -3.98 22.11 -9.63
CA LYS A 126 -3.88 22.19 -11.10
C LYS A 126 -5.23 22.33 -11.79
N ALA A 127 -6.26 21.61 -11.32
CA ALA A 127 -7.61 21.64 -11.90
C ALA A 127 -8.27 23.01 -11.72
N LYS A 128 -8.12 23.64 -10.54
CA LYS A 128 -8.62 24.99 -10.29
C LYS A 128 -7.98 26.02 -11.23
N ALA A 129 -6.68 25.91 -11.51
CA ALA A 129 -5.98 26.77 -12.46
C ALA A 129 -6.45 26.56 -13.91
N LEU A 130 -6.71 25.32 -14.32
CA LEU A 130 -7.15 24.98 -15.70
C LEU A 130 -8.60 25.42 -15.99
N SER A 131 -9.45 25.56 -14.96
CA SER A 131 -10.87 25.94 -15.07
C SER A 131 -11.15 27.41 -15.44
N LEU A 132 -10.14 28.18 -15.83
CA LEU A 132 -10.27 29.55 -16.32
C LEU A 132 -10.90 29.56 -17.73
N LYS A 133 -12.18 29.19 -17.81
CA LYS A 133 -13.02 29.36 -19.00
C LYS A 133 -13.09 30.86 -19.34
N LEU A 134 -12.52 31.22 -20.49
CA LEU A 134 -12.58 32.56 -21.08
C LEU A 134 -13.93 32.75 -21.82
N GLU A 135 -15.04 32.42 -21.17
CA GLU A 135 -16.36 32.52 -21.79
C GLU A 135 -16.97 33.90 -21.52
N GLY A 136 -17.33 34.58 -22.61
CA GLY A 136 -17.94 35.91 -22.62
C GLY A 136 -16.99 37.03 -23.08
N ASP A 137 -17.49 37.90 -23.96
CA ASP A 137 -16.77 39.09 -24.41
C ASP A 137 -16.73 40.21 -23.34
N LYS A 138 -17.59 40.13 -22.33
CA LYS A 138 -17.69 41.13 -21.27
C LYS A 138 -16.74 40.81 -20.11
N LEU A 139 -15.67 41.58 -20.00
CA LEU A 139 -14.72 41.49 -18.90
C LEU A 139 -15.29 42.16 -17.63
N PRO A 140 -15.11 41.56 -16.44
CA PRO A 140 -15.61 42.12 -15.19
C PRO A 140 -14.90 43.42 -14.77
N LEU A 141 -13.66 43.63 -15.23
CA LEU A 141 -12.87 44.82 -14.91
C LEU A 141 -12.41 45.54 -16.19
N PRO A 142 -12.11 46.85 -16.14
CA PRO A 142 -11.57 47.58 -17.30
C PRO A 142 -10.23 46.99 -17.78
N LYS A 143 -10.20 46.54 -19.03
CA LYS A 143 -9.05 45.84 -19.63
C LYS A 143 -7.75 46.67 -19.61
N ALA A 144 -7.86 47.97 -19.88
CA ALA A 144 -6.72 48.89 -19.90
C ALA A 144 -6.07 48.99 -18.51
N THR A 145 -6.88 49.12 -17.46
CA THR A 145 -6.43 49.20 -16.06
C THR A 145 -5.65 47.96 -15.65
N ILE A 146 -6.19 46.76 -15.93
CA ILE A 146 -5.49 45.51 -15.63
C ILE A 146 -4.17 45.43 -16.40
N THR A 147 -4.17 45.76 -17.70
CA THR A 147 -2.97 45.72 -18.52
C THR A 147 -1.87 46.65 -17.99
N ASN A 148 -2.24 47.86 -17.59
CA ASN A 148 -1.30 48.84 -17.05
C ASN A 148 -0.75 48.40 -15.70
N LYS A 149 -1.60 47.87 -14.81
CA LYS A 149 -1.16 47.32 -13.53
C LYS A 149 -0.19 46.14 -13.69
N ILE A 150 -0.44 45.22 -14.62
CA ILE A 150 0.52 44.13 -14.89
C ILE A 150 1.86 44.71 -15.34
N ARG A 151 1.86 45.68 -16.26
CA ARG A 151 3.11 46.29 -16.77
C ARG A 151 3.92 47.02 -15.70
N THR A 152 3.28 47.50 -14.63
CA THR A 152 4.00 48.12 -13.50
C THR A 152 4.87 47.11 -12.75
N TYR A 153 4.51 45.83 -12.74
CA TYR A 153 5.21 44.78 -11.97
C TYR A 153 5.97 43.78 -12.86
N LEU A 154 5.71 43.77 -14.17
CA LEU A 154 6.38 42.90 -15.12
C LEU A 154 7.69 43.55 -15.61
N GLY A 155 8.73 42.75 -15.84
CA GLY A 155 9.97 43.24 -16.44
C GLY A 155 9.75 43.90 -17.81
N ASN A 156 10.49 44.98 -18.09
CA ASN A 156 10.36 45.79 -19.32
C ASN A 156 10.67 44.99 -20.61
N ASP A 157 11.35 43.87 -20.49
CA ASP A 157 11.68 42.92 -21.56
C ASP A 157 10.52 41.97 -21.91
N LYS A 158 9.46 41.91 -21.10
CA LYS A 158 8.41 40.89 -21.23
C LYS A 158 7.15 41.42 -21.90
N THR A 159 6.68 40.70 -22.92
CA THR A 159 5.41 40.98 -23.60
C THR A 159 4.27 40.12 -23.07
N ILE A 160 3.13 40.74 -22.73
CA ILE A 160 1.96 40.05 -22.17
C ILE A 160 0.98 39.66 -23.28
N LYS A 161 0.74 38.35 -23.45
CA LYS A 161 -0.24 37.83 -24.42
C LYS A 161 -1.68 38.18 -24.03
N GLY A 162 -2.55 38.36 -25.03
CA GLY A 162 -3.97 38.68 -24.85
C GLY A 162 -4.75 37.73 -23.91
N PRO A 163 -4.60 36.40 -24.03
CA PRO A 163 -5.24 35.44 -23.12
C PRO A 163 -4.85 35.61 -21.66
N VAL A 164 -3.58 35.97 -21.36
CA VAL A 164 -3.11 36.19 -19.99
C VAL A 164 -3.84 37.39 -19.35
N LYS A 165 -3.98 38.48 -20.09
CA LYS A 165 -4.71 39.68 -19.65
C LYS A 165 -6.19 39.37 -19.37
N ARG A 166 -6.82 38.60 -20.27
CA ARG A 166 -8.22 38.18 -20.12
C ARG A 166 -8.40 37.22 -18.94
N GLY A 167 -7.53 36.22 -18.82
CA GLY A 167 -7.54 35.23 -17.74
C GLY A 167 -7.40 35.88 -16.38
N LEU A 168 -6.43 36.79 -16.21
CA LEU A 168 -6.27 37.53 -14.96
C LEU A 168 -7.50 38.39 -14.64
N ASN A 169 -8.05 39.08 -15.64
CA ASN A 169 -9.24 39.91 -15.45
C ASN A 169 -10.45 39.09 -14.98
N VAL A 170 -10.74 37.97 -15.65
CA VAL A 170 -11.82 37.04 -15.26
C VAL A 170 -11.55 36.47 -13.86
N TRP A 171 -10.32 36.07 -13.56
CA TRP A 171 -9.94 35.54 -12.26
C TRP A 171 -10.16 36.56 -11.13
N LEU A 172 -9.70 37.80 -11.31
CA LEU A 172 -9.91 38.89 -10.35
C LEU A 172 -11.41 39.17 -10.14
N GLY A 173 -12.22 39.14 -11.20
CA GLY A 173 -13.68 39.26 -11.07
C GLY A 173 -14.31 38.12 -10.26
N ARG A 174 -13.86 36.87 -10.45
CA ARG A 174 -14.30 35.73 -9.64
C ARG A 174 -13.87 35.88 -8.18
N MET A 175 -12.65 36.36 -7.94
CA MET A 175 -12.13 36.63 -6.59
C MET A 175 -12.99 37.68 -5.87
N ILE A 176 -13.26 38.82 -6.52
CA ILE A 176 -14.14 39.87 -5.97
C ILE A 176 -15.51 39.26 -5.65
N LYS A 177 -16.11 38.48 -6.56
CA LYS A 177 -17.40 37.81 -6.31
C LYS A 177 -17.37 36.90 -5.08
N ARG A 178 -16.29 36.12 -4.86
CA ARG A 178 -16.15 35.26 -3.67
C ARG A 178 -16.02 36.07 -2.39
N VAL A 179 -15.20 37.12 -2.40
CA VAL A 179 -15.04 38.03 -1.26
C VAL A 179 -16.37 38.71 -0.95
N SER A 180 -17.08 39.21 -1.97
CA SER A 180 -18.43 39.77 -1.83
C SER A 180 -19.41 38.78 -1.22
N ASN A 181 -19.47 37.55 -1.72
CA ASN A 181 -20.37 36.52 -1.16
C ASN A 181 -20.04 36.19 0.31
N LYS A 182 -18.76 36.17 0.69
CA LYS A 182 -18.35 35.97 2.09
C LYS A 182 -18.75 37.17 2.96
N MET A 183 -18.60 38.40 2.46
CA MET A 183 -19.10 39.60 3.16
C MET A 183 -20.64 39.65 3.24
N ASP A 184 -21.34 39.06 2.27
CA ASP A 184 -22.81 38.96 2.27
C ASP A 184 -23.33 37.84 3.20
N SER A 185 -22.46 36.91 3.60
CA SER A 185 -22.83 35.81 4.50
C SER A 185 -23.10 36.25 5.94
N TYR A 186 -22.74 37.50 6.30
CA TYR A 186 -23.03 38.03 7.62
C TYR A 186 -24.51 38.47 7.72
N PRO A 187 -25.17 38.25 8.85
CA PRO A 187 -26.61 38.51 9.01
C PRO A 187 -26.96 40.01 9.17
N TYR A 188 -26.03 40.92 8.87
CA TYR A 188 -26.20 42.35 9.09
C TYR A 188 -26.58 43.06 7.78
N PRO A 189 -27.37 44.14 7.86
CA PRO A 189 -27.78 44.90 6.68
C PRO A 189 -26.68 45.81 6.10
N TYR A 190 -25.49 45.82 6.72
CA TYR A 190 -24.33 46.61 6.28
C TYR A 190 -23.06 45.76 6.27
N ILE A 191 -22.10 46.16 5.46
CA ILE A 191 -20.76 45.57 5.40
C ILE A 191 -19.76 46.58 5.98
N ASP A 192 -18.92 46.13 6.91
CA ASP A 192 -17.88 46.95 7.52
C ASP A 192 -16.46 46.47 7.19
N ARG A 193 -15.46 47.20 7.70
CA ARG A 193 -14.04 46.91 7.45
C ARG A 193 -13.60 45.57 8.03
N SER A 194 -14.14 45.16 9.17
CA SER A 194 -13.83 43.86 9.79
C SER A 194 -14.30 42.72 8.89
N MET A 195 -15.53 42.80 8.38
CA MET A 195 -16.08 41.79 7.45
C MET A 195 -15.25 41.67 6.18
N PHE A 196 -14.78 42.80 5.63
CA PHE A 196 -13.88 42.80 4.47
C PHE A 196 -12.53 42.17 4.79
N LYS A 197 -11.91 42.53 5.92
CA LYS A 197 -10.62 41.96 6.35
C LYS A 197 -10.68 40.44 6.49
N GLU A 198 -11.70 39.92 7.17
CA GLU A 198 -11.90 38.48 7.31
C GLU A 198 -12.14 37.81 5.94
N ALA A 199 -12.87 38.48 5.04
CA ALA A 199 -13.16 37.92 3.72
C ALA A 199 -11.92 37.83 2.80
N ILE A 200 -10.91 38.70 3.00
CA ILE A 200 -9.67 38.67 2.20
C ILE A 200 -8.53 37.87 2.86
N GLU A 201 -8.61 37.61 4.16
CA GLU A 201 -7.58 36.91 4.94
C GLU A 201 -7.09 35.60 4.28
N PRO A 202 -7.95 34.70 3.76
CA PRO A 202 -7.48 33.49 3.09
C PRO A 202 -6.62 33.75 1.84
N TYR A 203 -6.79 34.91 1.20
CA TYR A 203 -6.01 35.31 0.02
C TYR A 203 -4.66 35.93 0.41
N GLU A 204 -4.60 36.61 1.56
CA GLU A 204 -3.35 37.13 2.12
C GLU A 204 -2.48 35.99 2.68
N ALA A 205 -3.11 34.97 3.27
CA ALA A 205 -2.45 33.79 3.81
C ALA A 205 -2.00 32.76 2.75
N VAL A 206 -2.22 32.99 1.44
CA VAL A 206 -1.92 32.00 0.38
C VAL A 206 -0.47 31.52 0.42
N SER A 207 0.49 32.42 0.65
CA SER A 207 1.90 32.04 0.73
C SER A 207 2.18 31.07 1.89
N GLU A 208 1.57 31.31 3.04
CA GLU A 208 1.69 30.43 4.21
C GLU A 208 1.00 29.09 3.96
N ILE A 209 -0.18 29.10 3.31
CA ILE A 209 -0.91 27.90 2.94
C ILE A 209 -0.11 27.04 1.96
N GLU A 210 0.55 27.63 0.96
CA GLU A 210 1.41 26.87 0.03
C GLU A 210 2.65 26.30 0.73
N LEU A 211 3.28 27.05 1.65
CA LEU A 211 4.38 26.51 2.46
C LEU A 211 3.92 25.34 3.34
N GLU A 212 2.75 25.47 3.97
CA GLU A 212 2.17 24.42 4.81
C GLU A 212 1.79 23.20 3.98
N LYS A 213 1.29 23.39 2.75
CA LYS A 213 1.01 22.32 1.81
C LYS A 213 2.28 21.54 1.43
N GLU A 214 3.37 22.24 1.12
CA GLU A 214 4.68 21.59 0.87
C GLU A 214 5.16 20.81 2.10
N ARG A 215 4.99 21.38 3.30
CA ARG A 215 5.30 20.68 4.56
C ARG A 215 4.50 19.39 4.72
N ILE A 216 3.20 19.42 4.46
CA ILE A 216 2.32 18.24 4.53
C ILE A 216 2.76 17.19 3.51
N ILE A 217 3.06 17.57 2.27
CA ILE A 217 3.57 16.66 1.24
C ILE A 217 4.85 15.96 1.72
N GLN A 218 5.80 16.71 2.28
CA GLN A 218 7.04 16.14 2.83
C GLN A 218 6.77 15.14 3.97
N GLN A 219 5.80 15.43 4.84
CA GLN A 219 5.40 14.50 5.91
C GLN A 219 4.79 13.21 5.34
N MET A 220 3.93 13.31 4.31
CA MET A 220 3.36 12.14 3.63
C MET A 220 4.45 11.27 2.99
N GLU A 221 5.44 11.88 2.32
CA GLU A 221 6.57 11.14 1.75
C GLU A 221 7.44 10.47 2.82
N SER A 222 7.67 11.14 3.95
CA SER A 222 8.38 10.54 5.08
C SER A 222 7.62 9.32 5.65
N MET A 223 6.30 9.37 5.71
CA MET A 223 5.48 8.23 6.17
C MET A 223 5.53 7.06 5.18
N LYS A 224 5.53 7.34 3.87
CA LYS A 224 5.73 6.30 2.84
C LYS A 224 7.06 5.59 2.99
N ILE A 225 8.16 6.34 3.15
CA ILE A 225 9.49 5.76 3.42
C ILE A 225 9.45 4.89 4.69
N SER A 226 8.77 5.36 5.74
CA SER A 226 8.61 4.58 6.98
C SER A 226 7.84 3.28 6.75
N CYS A 227 6.79 3.29 5.92
CA CYS A 227 6.06 2.09 5.52
C CYS A 227 6.94 1.11 4.74
N ASP A 228 7.76 1.61 3.81
CA ASP A 228 8.70 0.80 3.04
C ASP A 228 9.74 0.12 3.94
N LEU A 229 10.28 0.85 4.93
CA LEU A 229 11.20 0.30 5.93
C LEU A 229 10.52 -0.77 6.79
N LEU A 230 9.31 -0.53 7.27
CA LEU A 230 8.56 -1.50 8.08
C LEU A 230 8.24 -2.77 7.28
N LYS A 231 7.88 -2.62 6.01
CA LYS A 231 7.68 -3.74 5.08
C LYS A 231 8.95 -4.59 4.97
N MET A 232 10.10 -3.96 4.72
CA MET A 232 11.39 -4.65 4.67
C MET A 232 11.74 -5.35 5.99
N GLU A 233 11.47 -4.71 7.13
CA GLU A 233 11.72 -5.32 8.43
C GLU A 233 10.84 -6.54 8.69
N ILE A 234 9.56 -6.47 8.36
CA ILE A 234 8.62 -7.58 8.49
C ILE A 234 9.07 -8.72 7.56
N GLU A 235 9.38 -8.41 6.31
CA GLU A 235 9.88 -9.39 5.36
C GLU A 235 11.20 -10.04 5.81
N ARG A 236 12.08 -9.31 6.51
CA ARG A 236 13.36 -9.83 7.00
C ARG A 236 13.21 -10.65 8.28
N LYS A 237 12.48 -10.14 9.28
CA LYS A 237 12.35 -10.75 10.61
C LYS A 237 11.44 -11.98 10.60
N PHE A 238 10.48 -12.03 9.68
CA PHE A 238 9.54 -13.15 9.54
C PHE A 238 9.84 -14.02 8.33
N LYS A 239 11.09 -14.05 7.82
CA LYS A 239 11.54 -15.11 6.89
C LYS A 239 11.50 -16.44 7.63
N LEU A 240 10.42 -17.18 7.44
CA LEU A 240 10.30 -18.60 7.71
C LEU A 240 10.53 -19.37 6.41
#